data_AF-A0A8J7M0L3-F1
#
_entry.id   AF-A0A8J7M0L3-F1
#
_cell.length_a   1.000
_cell.length_b   1.000
_cell.length_c   1.000
_cell.angle_alpha   90.00
_cell.angle_beta   90.00
_cell.angle_gamma   90.00
#
_symmetry.space_group_name_H-M   'P 1'
#
loop_
_entity.id
_entity.type
_entity.pdbx_description
1 polymer ?
#
loop_
_entity_poly.entity_id
_entity_poly.type
_entity_poly.pdbx_seq_one_letter_code
_entity_poly.pdbx_strand_id
1 'polypeptide(L)'
;MKKTILTLVVSAALVASAVTAFAADQGKDACLLNSENCSSRSLSITEIIARLKTEIGKGSSVYTADELRVLNGKLSEYQNFLEKMQES
;
A
#
# COMPACT_ATOMS: atom_id res chain seq x y z
N MET A 1 -24.68 -14.35 69.52
CA MET A 1 -23.60 -13.33 69.59
C MET A 1 -22.56 -13.66 68.53
N LYS A 2 -21.90 -12.63 67.96
CA LYS A 2 -20.92 -12.63 66.83
C LYS A 2 -21.62 -12.51 65.45
N LYS A 3 -22.11 -11.35 65.01
CA LYS A 3 -21.42 -10.13 64.55
C LYS A 3 -20.31 -10.39 63.52
N THR A 4 -20.66 -10.10 62.26
CA THR A 4 -19.84 -9.53 61.16
C THR A 4 -18.61 -10.32 60.70
N ILE A 5 -18.52 -10.57 59.39
CA ILE A 5 -17.59 -9.85 58.51
C ILE A 5 -18.10 -9.96 57.06
N LEU A 6 -18.21 -8.78 56.47
CA LEU A 6 -18.54 -8.44 55.10
C LEU A 6 -17.38 -8.84 54.18
N THR A 7 -17.58 -9.76 53.24
CA THR A 7 -16.64 -9.98 52.13
C THR A 7 -17.33 -9.71 50.81
N LEU A 8 -17.10 -8.48 50.34
CA LEU A 8 -17.38 -7.98 49.01
C LEU A 8 -16.41 -8.68 48.04
N VAL A 9 -16.93 -9.55 47.17
CA VAL A 9 -16.18 -10.06 46.01
C VAL A 9 -16.93 -9.60 44.76
N VAL A 10 -16.65 -8.37 44.36
CA VAL A 10 -16.86 -7.89 43.00
C VAL A 10 -15.63 -8.32 42.21
N SER A 11 -15.76 -9.17 41.21
CA SER A 11 -14.75 -9.34 40.16
C SER A 11 -15.35 -9.99 38.91
N ALA A 12 -15.85 -9.13 38.03
CA ALA A 12 -15.61 -9.13 36.58
C ALA A 12 -15.33 -10.49 35.92
N ALA A 13 -16.35 -11.06 35.28
CA ALA A 13 -16.19 -12.05 34.21
C ALA A 13 -17.17 -11.73 33.08
N LEU A 14 -17.04 -10.52 32.52
CA LEU A 14 -17.59 -10.18 31.22
C LEU A 14 -16.43 -9.62 30.40
N VAL A 15 -16.42 -9.97 29.12
CA VAL A 15 -15.52 -9.49 28.05
C VAL A 15 -14.16 -10.20 27.91
N ALA A 16 -14.20 -11.44 27.41
CA ALA A 16 -13.16 -12.02 26.56
C ALA A 16 -13.91 -12.65 25.37
N SER A 17 -13.68 -12.36 24.09
CA SER A 17 -12.56 -11.71 23.42
C SER A 17 -13.04 -11.33 22.01
N ALA A 18 -13.50 -10.11 21.83
CA ALA A 18 -13.75 -9.52 20.50
C ALA A 18 -12.49 -8.77 20.04
N VAL A 19 -11.38 -9.46 19.80
CA VAL A 19 -10.19 -8.85 19.18
C VAL A 19 -9.40 -9.86 18.35
N THR A 20 -9.85 -10.14 17.14
CA THR A 20 -8.96 -10.59 16.05
C THR A 20 -9.04 -9.57 14.93
N ALA A 21 -8.57 -8.36 15.23
CA ALA A 21 -8.49 -7.26 14.26
C ALA A 21 -7.08 -6.63 14.29
N PHE A 22 -6.04 -7.45 14.23
CA PHE A 22 -4.67 -7.02 13.90
C PHE A 22 -3.93 -8.19 13.23
N ALA A 23 -4.33 -8.55 12.02
CA ALA A 23 -3.34 -9.07 11.07
C ALA A 23 -2.48 -7.87 10.67
N ALA A 24 -1.47 -7.59 11.50
CA ALA A 24 -0.49 -6.57 11.22
C ALA A 24 0.21 -6.90 9.89
N ASP A 25 0.38 -5.85 9.11
CA ASP A 25 1.01 -5.72 7.80
C ASP A 25 2.50 -6.11 7.84
N GLN A 26 2.83 -7.34 8.25
CA GLN A 26 4.22 -7.80 8.43
C GLN A 26 5.01 -7.96 7.12
N GLY A 27 4.37 -7.76 5.97
CA GLY A 27 4.99 -7.90 4.65
C GLY A 27 5.75 -6.65 4.18
N LYS A 28 5.29 -5.44 4.54
CA LYS A 28 5.90 -4.20 4.03
C LYS A 28 7.22 -3.90 4.72
N ASP A 29 7.27 -4.06 6.04
CA ASP A 29 8.50 -3.83 6.82
C ASP A 29 9.58 -4.87 6.51
N ALA A 30 9.19 -6.13 6.28
CA ALA A 30 10.11 -7.18 5.87
C ALA A 30 10.78 -6.87 4.51
N CYS A 31 10.09 -6.17 3.61
CA CYS A 31 10.65 -5.80 2.31
C CYS A 31 11.68 -4.66 2.41
N LEU A 32 11.52 -3.75 3.38
CA LEU A 32 12.54 -2.72 3.66
C LEU A 32 13.82 -3.32 4.25
N LEU A 33 13.69 -4.41 5.01
CA LEU A 33 14.80 -5.03 5.73
C LEU A 33 15.49 -6.16 4.96
N ASN A 34 14.77 -6.83 4.05
CA ASN A 34 15.29 -7.96 3.27
C ASN A 34 14.74 -7.96 1.84
N SER A 35 15.50 -7.36 0.92
CA SER A 35 15.13 -7.20 -0.50
C SER A 35 15.02 -8.52 -1.27
N GLU A 36 15.58 -9.61 -0.76
CA GLU A 36 15.63 -10.92 -1.45
C GLU A 36 14.27 -11.63 -1.52
N ASN A 37 13.31 -11.29 -0.64
CA ASN A 37 11.96 -11.88 -0.62
C ASN A 37 10.84 -10.90 -1.03
N CYS A 38 11.18 -9.71 -1.55
CA CYS A 38 10.19 -8.82 -2.11
C CYS A 38 9.70 -9.38 -3.46
N SER A 39 8.50 -9.97 -3.46
CA SER A 39 7.82 -10.56 -4.63
C SER A 39 7.52 -9.59 -5.80
N SER A 40 8.05 -8.38 -5.80
CA SER A 40 7.79 -7.40 -6.85
C SER A 40 9.10 -6.74 -7.25
N ARG A 41 9.68 -7.21 -8.36
CA ARG A 41 10.62 -6.39 -9.13
C ARG A 41 9.90 -5.08 -9.44
N SER A 42 10.31 -3.98 -8.80
CA SER A 42 9.77 -2.66 -9.16
C SER A 42 10.15 -2.39 -10.61
N LEU A 43 9.19 -1.97 -11.44
CA LEU A 43 9.50 -1.56 -12.81
C LEU A 43 10.49 -0.39 -12.77
N SER A 44 11.52 -0.46 -13.61
CA SER A 44 12.39 0.68 -13.88
C SER A 44 11.61 1.80 -14.55
N ILE A 45 12.11 3.02 -14.44
CA ILE A 45 11.47 4.20 -15.05
C ILE A 45 11.30 4.07 -16.57
N THR A 46 12.26 3.44 -17.25
CA THR A 46 12.22 3.22 -18.70
C THR A 46 11.14 2.19 -19.07
N GLU A 47 10.96 1.13 -18.26
CA GLU A 47 9.86 0.18 -18.40
C GLU A 47 8.49 0.84 -18.16
N ILE A 48 8.40 1.75 -17.19
CA ILE A 48 7.17 2.53 -16.94
C ILE A 48 6.82 3.40 -18.15
N ILE A 49 7.79 4.14 -18.68
CA ILE A 49 7.61 4.99 -19.87
C ILE A 49 7.17 4.15 -21.07
N ALA A 50 7.81 3.01 -21.31
CA ALA A 50 7.45 2.11 -22.41
C ALA A 50 6.01 1.62 -22.27
N ARG A 51 5.60 1.19 -21.07
CA ARG A 51 4.24 0.73 -20.81
C ARG A 51 3.21 1.85 -21.01
N LEU A 52 3.47 3.06 -20.53
CA LEU A 52 2.58 4.21 -20.74
C LEU A 52 2.39 4.50 -22.24
N LYS A 53 3.46 4.46 -23.04
CA LYS A 53 3.36 4.61 -24.50
C LYS A 53 2.50 3.53 -25.15
N THR A 54 2.65 2.27 -24.72
CA THR A 54 1.81 1.16 -25.20
C THR A 54 0.33 1.37 -24.87
N GLU A 55 0.02 1.75 -23.63
CA GLU A 55 -1.37 1.99 -23.21
C GLU A 55 -1.99 3.20 -23.92
N ILE A 56 -1.25 4.30 -24.06
CA ILE A 56 -1.69 5.47 -24.84
C ILE A 56 -1.94 5.09 -26.31
N GLY A 57 -1.11 4.21 -26.88
CA GLY A 57 -1.26 3.70 -28.24
C GLY A 57 -2.56 2.92 -28.49
N LYS A 58 -3.20 2.38 -27.44
CA LYS A 58 -4.55 1.78 -27.54
C LYS A 58 -5.62 2.84 -27.81
N GLY A 59 -5.38 4.09 -27.42
CA GLY A 59 -6.21 5.24 -27.74
C GLY A 59 -7.65 5.10 -27.27
N SER A 60 -8.57 5.72 -28.01
CA SER A 60 -10.00 5.78 -27.67
C SER A 60 -10.74 4.45 -27.80
N SER A 61 -10.07 3.39 -28.27
CA SER A 61 -10.66 2.04 -28.31
C SER A 61 -10.78 1.40 -26.93
N VAL A 62 -9.94 1.84 -25.98
CA VAL A 62 -9.88 1.31 -24.61
C VAL A 62 -10.10 2.39 -23.56
N TYR A 63 -9.72 3.63 -23.85
CA TYR A 63 -9.72 4.73 -22.88
C TYR A 63 -10.61 5.89 -23.31
N THR A 64 -11.18 6.58 -22.33
CA THR A 64 -11.82 7.88 -22.55
C THR A 64 -10.80 8.98 -22.80
N ALA A 65 -11.25 10.13 -23.31
CA ALA A 65 -10.38 11.28 -23.53
C ALA A 65 -9.72 11.78 -22.23
N ASP A 66 -10.44 11.74 -21.10
CA ASP A 66 -9.89 12.13 -19.80
C ASP A 66 -8.83 11.15 -19.28
N GLU A 67 -9.05 9.85 -19.46
CA GLU A 67 -8.05 8.83 -19.08
C GLU A 67 -6.80 8.95 -19.94
N LEU A 68 -6.95 9.19 -21.25
CA LEU A 68 -5.82 9.45 -22.14
C LEU A 68 -5.06 10.72 -21.72
N ARG A 69 -5.76 11.77 -21.31
CA ARG A 69 -5.13 13.00 -20.78
C ARG A 69 -4.32 12.70 -19.53
N VAL A 70 -4.84 11.89 -18.61
CA VAL A 70 -4.12 11.47 -17.40
C VAL A 70 -2.90 10.62 -17.74
N LEU A 71 -3.03 9.66 -18.66
CA LEU A 71 -1.90 8.82 -19.11
C LEU A 71 -0.79 9.64 -19.75
N ASN A 72 -1.14 10.61 -20.61
CA ASN A 72 -0.18 11.53 -21.20
C ASN A 72 0.50 12.42 -20.16
N GLY A 73 -0.25 12.90 -19.15
CA GLY A 73 0.32 13.64 -18.03
C GLY A 73 1.35 12.83 -17.25
N LYS A 74 1.03 11.57 -16.93
CA LYS A 74 1.98 10.64 -16.28
C LYS A 74 3.21 10.38 -17.16
N LEU A 75 3.04 10.18 -18.46
CA LEU A 75 4.16 9.98 -19.38
C LEU A 75 5.13 11.16 -19.34
N SER A 76 4.62 12.39 -19.38
CA SER A 76 5.44 13.60 -19.32
C SER A 76 6.20 13.74 -17.99
N GLU A 77 5.55 13.40 -16.87
CA GLU A 77 6.16 13.42 -15.54
C GLU A 77 7.35 12.44 -15.45
N TYR A 78 7.16 11.19 -15.88
CA TYR A 78 8.24 10.20 -15.84
C TYR A 78 9.38 10.51 -16.82
N GLN A 79 9.09 11.11 -17.97
CA GLN A 79 10.13 11.57 -18.90
C GLN A 79 10.97 12.69 -18.28
N ASN A 80 10.32 13.69 -17.68
CA ASN A 80 11.02 14.76 -16.95
C ASN A 80 11.88 14.21 -15.81
N PHE A 81 11.37 13.23 -15.06
CA PHE A 81 12.13 12.63 -13.98
C PHE A 81 13.35 11.85 -14.50
N LEU A 82 13.20 11.13 -15.62
CA LEU A 82 14.33 10.46 -16.28
C LEU A 82 15.40 11.45 -16.73
N GLU A 83 15.01 12.55 -17.39
CA GLU A 83 15.92 13.59 -17.84
C GLU A 83 16.73 14.17 -16.67
N LYS A 84 16.05 14.52 -15.57
CA LYS A 84 16.71 15.06 -14.36
C LYS A 84 17.71 14.08 -13.71
N MET A 85 17.44 12.76 -13.79
CA MET A 85 18.37 11.74 -13.30
C MET A 85 19.58 11.55 -14.23
N GLN A 86 19.48 11.94 -15.49
CA GLN A 86 20.58 11.84 -16.46
C GLN A 86 21.49 13.09 -16.45
N GLU A 87 20.99 14.21 -15.93
CA GLU A 87 21.75 15.46 -15.77
C GLU A 87 22.58 15.54 -14.48
N SER A 88 22.32 14.64 -13.51
CA SER A 88 23.01 14.54 -12.21
C SER A 88 24.23 13.64 -12.25
#